data_AF-A0A2D4GLC3-F1
#
_entry.id   AF-A0A2D4GLC3-F1
#
_cell.length_a   1.000
_cell.length_b   1.000
_cell.length_c   1.000
_cell.angle_alpha   90.00
_cell.angle_beta   90.00
_cell.angle_gamma   90.00
#
_symmetry.space_group_name_H-M   'P 1'
#
loop_
_entity.id
_entity.type
_entity.pdbx_description
1 polymer ?
#
loop_
_entity_poly.entity_id
_entity_poly.type
_entity_poly.pdbx_seq_one_letter_code
_entity_poly.pdbx_strand_id
1 'polypeptide(L)'
;SSLRFRCTECTDVELCPECFSAGAEIGPHRRWHGYQLVDGGRFTLWGAEAEGGWSSREEQLLLDAIEQFGFGNWEDMATHVGASRTPQEVMEHYVSMYIHGNLGKACIPDSIPNRVTDHTCPSGGPLSPSLTMPLPPLDISVAEQQQLGYMPLRDDYEIEYDQDAETLISGLSVNYDDDDVEIELKRAHVDMYVRKLKERQRRKNIARDY
;
A
#
# COMPACT_ATOMS: atom_id res chain seq x y z
N SER A 1 -14.23 -33.36 0.82
CA SER A 1 -13.03 -33.24 -0.02
C SER A 1 -13.34 -32.27 -1.16
N SER A 2 -12.48 -31.30 -1.49
CA SER A 2 -12.73 -30.30 -2.57
C SER A 2 -12.16 -30.69 -3.94
N LEU A 3 -11.53 -31.87 -4.01
CA LEU A 3 -10.94 -32.41 -5.22
C LEU A 3 -12.04 -32.72 -6.25
N ARG A 4 -11.87 -32.25 -7.48
CA ARG A 4 -12.80 -32.47 -8.58
C ARG A 4 -12.06 -32.85 -9.86
N PHE A 5 -12.72 -33.61 -10.71
CA PHE A 5 -12.23 -33.96 -12.04
C PHE A 5 -13.06 -33.20 -13.06
N ARG A 6 -12.47 -32.20 -13.70
CA ARG A 6 -13.11 -31.43 -14.76
C ARG A 6 -12.89 -32.13 -16.09
N CYS A 7 -13.96 -32.39 -16.83
CA CYS A 7 -13.87 -32.90 -18.20
C CYS A 7 -13.23 -31.83 -19.10
N THR A 8 -12.28 -32.23 -19.95
CA THR A 8 -11.63 -31.33 -20.92
C THR A 8 -12.37 -31.21 -22.24
N GLU A 9 -13.33 -32.10 -22.50
CA GLU A 9 -14.10 -32.16 -23.74
C GLU A 9 -15.54 -31.66 -23.59
N CYS A 10 -16.10 -31.72 -22.39
CA CYS A 10 -17.47 -31.29 -22.12
C CYS A 10 -17.47 -29.98 -21.34
N THR A 11 -18.33 -29.06 -21.75
CA THR A 11 -18.59 -27.83 -21.00
C THR A 11 -19.29 -28.16 -19.68
N ASP A 12 -18.80 -27.55 -18.59
CA ASP A 12 -19.43 -27.57 -17.26
C ASP A 12 -19.63 -28.96 -16.63
N VAL A 13 -18.83 -29.97 -17.02
CA VAL A 13 -18.83 -31.28 -16.37
C VAL A 13 -17.68 -31.38 -15.37
N GLU A 14 -18.03 -31.38 -14.08
CA GLU A 14 -17.13 -31.68 -12.98
C GLU A 14 -17.64 -32.88 -12.19
N LEU A 15 -16.75 -33.84 -11.92
CA LEU A 15 -17.05 -35.04 -11.16
C LEU A 15 -16.34 -35.00 -9.80
N CYS A 16 -17.02 -35.46 -8.75
CA CYS A 16 -16.33 -35.80 -7.51
C CYS A 16 -15.51 -37.10 -7.68
N PRO A 17 -14.56 -37.40 -6.77
CA PRO A 17 -13.73 -38.59 -6.88
C PRO A 17 -14.54 -39.90 -6.94
N GLU A 18 -15.65 -39.97 -6.20
CA GLU A 18 -16.52 -41.14 -6.18
C GLU A 18 -17.20 -41.33 -7.55
N CYS A 19 -17.80 -40.27 -8.12
CA CYS A 19 -18.43 -40.32 -9.45
C CYS A 19 -17.43 -40.63 -10.57
N PHE A 20 -16.22 -40.07 -10.49
CA PHE A 20 -15.14 -40.36 -11.43
C PHE A 20 -14.73 -41.84 -11.36
N SER A 21 -14.50 -42.37 -10.14
CA SER A 21 -14.11 -43.77 -9.94
C SER A 21 -15.20 -44.77 -10.35
N ALA A 22 -16.47 -44.38 -10.23
CA ALA A 22 -17.61 -45.17 -10.68
C ALA A 22 -17.83 -45.11 -12.21
N GLY A 23 -17.08 -44.27 -12.93
CA GLY A 23 -17.23 -44.07 -14.36
C GLY A 23 -18.58 -43.44 -14.73
N ALA A 24 -19.06 -42.48 -13.93
CA ALA A 24 -20.34 -41.82 -14.15
C ALA A 24 -20.39 -41.10 -15.51
N GLU A 25 -21.46 -41.33 -16.27
CA GLU A 25 -21.72 -40.71 -17.57
C GLU A 25 -23.04 -39.95 -17.52
N ILE A 26 -23.06 -38.72 -18.03
CA ILE A 26 -24.27 -37.87 -18.05
C ILE A 26 -24.38 -37.12 -19.38
N GLY A 27 -25.52 -37.26 -20.06
CA GLY A 27 -25.75 -36.64 -21.36
C GLY A 27 -24.67 -37.01 -22.40
N PRO A 28 -24.00 -36.01 -23.02
CA PRO A 28 -22.93 -36.27 -24.00
C PRO A 28 -21.60 -36.68 -23.34
N HIS A 29 -21.47 -36.57 -22.02
CA HIS A 29 -20.24 -36.94 -21.32
C HIS A 29 -19.98 -38.45 -21.38
N ARG A 30 -18.71 -38.84 -21.53
CA ARG A 30 -18.27 -40.24 -21.50
C ARG A 30 -17.07 -40.39 -20.59
N ARG A 31 -16.99 -41.55 -19.91
CA ARG A 31 -15.94 -41.86 -18.94
C ARG A 31 -14.52 -41.89 -19.51
N TRP A 32 -14.40 -41.93 -20.84
CA TRP A 32 -13.14 -42.00 -21.57
C TRP A 32 -12.65 -40.64 -22.08
N HIS A 33 -13.39 -39.55 -21.84
CA HIS A 33 -12.91 -38.21 -22.16
C HIS A 33 -11.64 -37.87 -21.35
N GLY A 34 -10.87 -36.89 -21.80
CA GLY A 34 -9.77 -36.33 -21.01
C GLY A 34 -10.27 -35.58 -19.78
N TYR A 35 -9.55 -35.66 -18.65
CA TYR A 35 -9.87 -34.94 -17.41
C TYR A 35 -8.69 -34.13 -16.89
N GLN A 36 -9.01 -33.03 -16.22
CA GLN A 36 -8.08 -32.23 -15.42
C GLN A 36 -8.46 -32.33 -13.94
N LEU A 37 -7.44 -32.52 -13.10
CA LEU A 37 -7.60 -32.49 -11.66
C LEU A 37 -7.70 -31.03 -11.19
N VAL A 38 -8.79 -30.71 -10.53
CA VAL A 38 -9.05 -29.40 -9.93
C VAL A 38 -8.99 -29.57 -8.42
N ASP A 39 -7.98 -28.98 -7.77
CA ASP A 39 -7.94 -28.87 -6.32
C ASP A 39 -8.42 -27.48 -5.87
N GLY A 40 -9.07 -27.42 -4.71
CA GLY A 40 -9.58 -26.20 -4.11
C GLY A 40 -8.49 -25.35 -3.42
N GLY A 41 -7.24 -25.47 -3.86
CA GLY A 41 -6.10 -24.72 -3.33
C GLY A 41 -5.70 -25.08 -1.91
N ARG A 42 -5.90 -26.34 -1.48
CA ARG A 42 -5.58 -26.78 -0.10
C ARG A 42 -4.12 -27.18 0.11
N PHE A 43 -3.37 -27.35 -0.96
CA PHE A 43 -1.94 -27.61 -0.91
C PHE A 43 -1.16 -26.36 -0.48
N THR A 44 0.04 -26.53 0.06
CA THR A 44 0.92 -25.41 0.46
C THR A 44 1.91 -25.11 -0.66
N LEU A 45 2.16 -23.83 -0.96
CA LEU A 45 3.11 -23.43 -2.02
C LEU A 45 4.56 -23.52 -1.56
N TRP A 46 4.81 -23.21 -0.30
CA TRP A 46 6.14 -23.07 0.27
C TRP A 46 6.67 -24.35 0.95
N GLY A 47 5.94 -25.46 0.81
CA GLY A 47 6.25 -26.74 1.45
C GLY A 47 5.41 -27.00 2.70
N ALA A 48 5.44 -28.23 3.20
CA ALA A 48 4.59 -28.68 4.31
C ALA A 48 5.00 -28.08 5.67
N GLU A 49 6.24 -27.60 5.79
CA GLU A 49 6.81 -27.07 7.04
C GLU A 49 6.93 -25.54 7.05
N ALA A 50 6.51 -24.86 5.98
CA ALA A 50 6.63 -23.41 5.87
C ALA A 50 5.55 -22.69 6.72
N GLU A 51 6.03 -21.85 7.64
CA GLU A 51 5.38 -20.77 8.41
C GLU A 51 3.86 -20.91 8.65
N GLY A 52 3.42 -22.04 9.20
CA GLY A 52 2.06 -22.18 9.70
C GLY A 52 1.02 -22.62 8.66
N GLY A 53 1.44 -23.38 7.65
CA GLY A 53 0.52 -24.18 6.82
C GLY A 53 -0.37 -23.35 5.90
N TRP A 54 0.16 -22.25 5.35
CA TRP A 54 -0.54 -21.43 4.36
C TRP A 54 -0.92 -22.24 3.13
N SER A 55 -2.22 -22.28 2.88
CA SER A 55 -2.77 -22.92 1.69
C SER A 55 -2.61 -22.02 0.47
N SER A 56 -2.46 -22.61 -0.72
CA SER A 56 -2.38 -21.86 -1.97
C SER A 56 -3.59 -20.93 -2.18
N ARG A 57 -4.74 -21.26 -1.59
CA ARG A 57 -5.91 -20.38 -1.60
C ARG A 57 -5.73 -19.15 -0.71
N GLU A 58 -5.19 -19.31 0.50
CA GLU A 58 -4.87 -18.17 1.37
C GLU A 58 -3.80 -17.27 0.72
N GLU A 59 -2.81 -17.87 0.07
CA GLU A 59 -1.76 -17.14 -0.67
C GLU A 59 -2.35 -16.29 -1.81
N GLN A 60 -3.28 -16.84 -2.58
CA GLN A 60 -3.97 -16.09 -3.63
C GLN A 60 -4.77 -14.93 -3.04
N LEU A 61 -5.56 -15.19 -1.98
CA LEU A 61 -6.35 -14.13 -1.33
C LEU A 61 -5.48 -13.04 -0.71
N LEU A 62 -4.28 -13.39 -0.24
CA LEU A 62 -3.31 -12.41 0.27
C LEU A 62 -2.82 -11.48 -0.84
N LEU A 63 -2.53 -12.02 -2.02
CA LEU A 63 -2.10 -11.23 -3.17
C LEU A 63 -3.24 -10.36 -3.73
N ASP A 64 -4.48 -10.86 -3.73
CA ASP A 64 -5.65 -10.06 -4.11
C ASP A 64 -5.89 -8.92 -3.08
N ALA A 65 -5.71 -9.21 -1.78
CA ALA A 65 -5.89 -8.25 -0.71
C ALA A 65 -4.85 -7.13 -0.72
N ILE A 66 -3.56 -7.44 -0.97
CA ILE A 66 -2.53 -6.39 -1.06
C ILE A 66 -2.77 -5.47 -2.27
N GLU A 67 -3.26 -6.01 -3.38
CA GLU A 67 -3.65 -5.20 -4.55
C GLU A 67 -4.84 -4.29 -4.23
N GLN A 68 -5.82 -4.79 -3.49
CA GLN A 68 -7.05 -4.05 -3.18
C GLN A 68 -6.89 -3.00 -2.08
N PHE A 69 -6.19 -3.33 -0.99
CA PHE A 69 -6.11 -2.48 0.22
C PHE A 69 -4.78 -1.75 0.38
N GLY A 70 -3.75 -2.21 -0.33
CA GLY A 70 -2.40 -1.64 -0.26
C GLY A 70 -1.60 -2.09 0.97
N PHE A 71 -0.28 -1.90 0.87
CA PHE A 71 0.67 -2.29 1.90
C PHE A 71 0.48 -1.48 3.19
N GLY A 72 0.45 -2.17 4.34
CA GLY A 72 0.28 -1.56 5.66
C GLY A 72 -1.13 -1.66 6.22
N ASN A 73 -2.15 -1.92 5.39
CA ASN A 73 -3.53 -2.09 5.85
C ASN A 73 -3.83 -3.56 6.25
N TRP A 74 -3.08 -4.06 7.24
CA TRP A 74 -3.09 -5.48 7.61
C TRP A 74 -4.40 -5.94 8.24
N GLU A 75 -5.19 -5.04 8.83
CA GLU A 75 -6.50 -5.37 9.42
C GLU A 75 -7.51 -5.78 8.34
N ASP A 76 -7.65 -4.97 7.29
CA ASP A 76 -8.54 -5.26 6.17
C ASP A 76 -8.03 -6.48 5.37
N MET A 77 -6.71 -6.58 5.19
CA MET A 77 -6.09 -7.72 4.50
C MET A 77 -6.35 -9.05 5.22
N ALA A 78 -6.17 -9.11 6.54
CA ALA A 78 -6.44 -10.33 7.30
C ALA A 78 -7.92 -10.74 7.23
N THR A 79 -8.82 -9.75 7.28
CA THR A 79 -10.26 -9.98 7.11
C THR A 79 -10.58 -10.59 5.73
N HIS A 80 -9.86 -10.18 4.68
CA HIS A 80 -10.03 -10.71 3.33
C HIS A 80 -9.44 -12.11 3.14
N VAL A 81 -8.23 -12.37 3.67
CA VAL A 81 -7.57 -13.68 3.61
C VAL A 81 -8.40 -14.74 4.33
N GLY A 82 -8.98 -14.38 5.48
CA GLY A 82 -9.94 -15.19 6.21
C GLY A 82 -9.74 -15.15 7.72
N ALA A 83 -10.80 -15.51 8.46
CA ALA A 83 -10.83 -15.43 9.92
C ALA A 83 -9.84 -16.37 10.65
N SER A 84 -9.11 -17.22 9.93
CA SER A 84 -8.08 -18.11 10.49
C SER A 84 -6.71 -17.44 10.66
N ARG A 85 -6.51 -16.21 10.16
CA ARG A 85 -5.24 -15.48 10.23
C ARG A 85 -5.41 -14.15 10.94
N THR A 86 -4.47 -13.82 11.80
CA THR A 86 -4.40 -12.51 12.45
C THR A 86 -3.68 -11.49 11.55
N PRO A 87 -3.95 -10.18 11.71
CA PRO A 87 -3.21 -9.13 10.99
C PRO A 87 -1.69 -9.25 11.13
N GLN A 88 -1.21 -9.64 12.31
CA GLN A 88 0.20 -9.82 12.57
C GLN A 88 0.78 -11.00 11.76
N GLU A 89 0.11 -12.16 11.75
CA GLU A 89 0.56 -13.31 10.95
C GLU A 89 0.53 -13.01 9.45
N VAL A 90 -0.48 -12.28 8.98
CA VAL A 90 -0.58 -11.85 7.57
C VAL A 90 0.58 -10.94 7.19
N MET A 91 0.89 -9.96 8.04
CA MET A 91 2.03 -9.06 7.84
C MET A 91 3.35 -9.83 7.82
N GLU A 92 3.60 -10.63 8.87
CA GLU A 92 4.86 -11.38 9.03
C GLU A 92 5.09 -12.30 7.83
N HIS A 93 4.07 -13.06 7.40
CA HIS A 93 4.14 -13.96 6.25
C HIS A 93 4.37 -13.22 4.93
N TYR A 94 3.66 -12.11 4.69
CA TYR A 94 3.85 -11.33 3.47
C TYR A 94 5.29 -10.80 3.38
N VAL A 95 5.79 -10.25 4.48
CA VAL A 95 7.14 -9.68 4.55
C VAL A 95 8.22 -10.75 4.45
N SER A 96 8.08 -11.89 5.13
CA SER A 96 9.06 -12.98 5.10
C SER A 96 9.14 -13.63 3.72
N MET A 97 7.99 -13.92 3.08
CA MET A 97 7.94 -14.75 1.87
C MET A 97 8.02 -13.93 0.58
N TYR A 98 7.35 -12.78 0.51
CA TYR A 98 7.24 -11.98 -0.72
C TYR A 98 8.23 -10.83 -0.77
N ILE A 99 8.59 -10.22 0.37
CA ILE A 99 9.53 -9.09 0.39
C ILE A 99 10.97 -9.53 0.63
N HIS A 100 11.21 -10.32 1.67
CA HIS A 100 12.56 -10.79 2.02
C HIS A 100 12.89 -12.19 1.53
N GLY A 101 11.86 -12.91 1.06
CA GLY A 101 11.99 -14.25 0.51
C GLY A 101 12.59 -14.25 -0.89
N ASN A 102 12.61 -15.43 -1.49
CA ASN A 102 13.21 -15.62 -2.82
C ASN A 102 12.49 -14.82 -3.91
N LEU A 103 11.17 -14.63 -3.78
CA LEU A 103 10.40 -13.80 -4.71
C LEU A 103 10.85 -12.34 -4.65
N GLY A 104 10.89 -11.75 -3.46
CA GLY A 104 11.31 -10.36 -3.29
C GLY A 104 12.73 -10.14 -3.83
N LYS A 105 13.66 -11.03 -3.52
CA LYS A 105 15.03 -10.97 -4.06
C LYS A 105 15.11 -11.08 -5.59
N ALA A 106 14.19 -11.80 -6.22
CA ALA A 106 14.18 -11.97 -7.67
C ALA A 106 13.42 -10.86 -8.41
N CYS A 107 12.39 -10.29 -7.78
CA CYS A 107 11.46 -9.35 -8.41
C CYS A 107 11.72 -7.88 -8.02
N ILE A 108 12.29 -7.63 -6.84
CA ILE A 108 12.60 -6.28 -6.36
C ILE A 108 14.06 -5.99 -6.70
N PRO A 109 14.35 -4.99 -7.55
CA PRO A 109 15.72 -4.65 -7.89
C PRO A 109 16.45 -4.07 -6.67
N ASP A 110 17.73 -4.42 -6.50
CA ASP A 110 18.60 -3.89 -5.43
C ASP A 110 18.68 -2.35 -5.44
N SER A 111 18.50 -1.77 -6.63
CA SER A 111 18.40 -0.33 -6.85
C SER A 111 17.03 -0.02 -7.42
N ILE A 112 16.20 0.69 -6.66
CA ILE A 112 14.91 1.20 -7.13
C ILE A 112 15.21 2.48 -7.94
N PRO A 113 15.11 2.47 -9.28
CA PRO A 113 15.21 3.68 -10.06
C PRO A 113 14.05 4.61 -9.65
N ASN A 114 14.34 5.88 -9.37
CA ASN A 114 13.42 6.84 -8.75
C ASN A 114 13.08 6.55 -7.29
N ARG A 115 14.09 6.35 -6.45
CA ARG A 115 13.90 6.41 -4.99
C ARG A 115 13.27 7.75 -4.62
N VAL A 116 11.98 7.75 -4.32
CA VAL A 116 11.27 8.89 -3.76
C VAL A 116 12.00 9.25 -2.47
N THR A 117 12.70 10.38 -2.52
CA THR A 117 13.42 10.89 -1.36
C THR A 117 12.45 11.84 -0.66
N ASP A 118 12.02 11.47 0.53
CA ASP A 118 11.27 12.38 1.38
C ASP A 118 12.19 13.55 1.78
N HIS A 119 12.03 14.69 1.11
CA HIS A 119 12.77 15.92 1.40
C HIS A 119 12.18 16.71 2.57
N THR A 120 11.07 16.24 3.12
CA THR A 120 10.40 16.84 4.28
C THR A 120 11.08 16.44 5.59
N CYS A 121 11.90 15.39 5.58
CA CYS A 121 12.62 14.88 6.74
C CYS A 121 14.13 14.78 6.44
N PRO A 122 15.02 15.19 7.36
CA PRO A 122 16.43 14.85 7.25
C PRO A 122 16.61 13.33 7.22
N SER A 123 17.48 12.82 6.33
CA SER A 123 17.71 11.38 6.16
C SER A 123 18.03 10.70 7.51
N GLY A 124 17.20 9.74 7.92
CA GLY A 124 17.34 9.01 9.18
C GLY A 124 16.65 9.64 10.39
N GLY A 125 15.89 10.73 10.20
CA GLY A 125 14.98 11.27 11.21
C GLY A 125 13.70 10.42 11.34
N PRO A 126 12.96 10.55 12.47
CA PRO A 126 11.66 9.92 12.62
C PRO A 126 10.71 10.38 11.51
N LEU A 127 9.78 9.50 11.10
CA LEU A 127 8.69 9.86 10.19
C LEU A 127 7.93 11.03 10.84
N SER A 128 8.04 12.23 10.25
CA SER A 128 7.55 13.48 10.83
C SER A 128 8.35 13.95 12.09
N PRO A 129 9.53 14.56 11.90
CA PRO A 129 10.32 15.15 12.98
C PRO A 129 9.50 16.13 13.84
N SER A 130 8.59 16.87 13.22
CA SER A 130 7.72 17.83 13.89
C SER A 130 6.76 17.19 14.91
N LEU A 131 6.35 15.93 14.72
CA LEU A 131 5.43 15.24 15.65
C LEU A 131 6.14 14.67 16.88
N THR A 132 7.46 14.48 16.81
CA THR A 132 8.23 13.77 17.86
C THR A 132 9.20 14.69 18.61
N MET A 133 9.46 15.89 18.10
CA MET A 133 10.20 16.91 18.83
C MET A 133 9.29 17.58 19.86
N PRO A 134 9.63 17.53 21.16
CA PRO A 134 8.96 18.35 22.16
C PRO A 134 9.10 19.80 21.74
N LEU A 135 7.97 20.48 21.51
CA LEU A 135 7.98 21.90 21.23
C LEU A 135 8.62 22.62 22.42
N PRO A 136 9.54 23.56 22.20
CA PRO A 136 10.03 24.42 23.27
C PRO A 136 8.84 25.09 23.98
N PRO A 137 8.93 25.35 25.29
CA PRO A 137 7.85 25.99 26.04
C PRO A 137 7.52 27.34 25.41
N LEU A 138 6.27 27.51 24.98
CA LEU A 138 5.77 28.77 24.42
C LEU A 138 5.59 29.77 25.56
N ASP A 139 6.20 30.95 25.46
CA ASP A 139 6.03 32.05 26.41
C ASP A 139 4.81 32.93 26.04
N ILE A 140 3.71 32.27 25.68
CA ILE A 140 2.47 32.91 25.21
C ILE A 140 1.30 32.30 25.98
N SER A 141 0.39 33.13 26.48
CA SER A 141 -0.81 32.61 27.12
C SER A 141 -1.75 31.94 26.11
N VAL A 142 -2.51 30.94 26.55
CA VAL A 142 -3.53 30.25 25.71
C VAL A 142 -4.52 31.25 25.08
N ALA A 143 -4.80 32.37 25.76
CA ALA A 143 -5.69 33.40 25.27
C ALA A 143 -5.11 34.20 24.08
N GLU A 144 -3.82 34.55 24.13
CA GLU A 144 -3.11 35.23 23.03
C GLU A 144 -2.94 34.29 21.84
N GLN A 145 -2.69 33.00 22.08
CA GLN A 145 -2.61 31.97 21.03
C GLN A 145 -3.92 31.81 20.26
N GLN A 146 -5.07 31.81 20.96
CA GLN A 146 -6.39 31.76 20.33
C GLN A 146 -6.69 33.02 19.49
N GLN A 147 -6.21 34.20 19.90
CA GLN A 147 -6.35 35.42 19.09
C GLN A 147 -5.52 35.37 17.80
N LEU A 148 -4.40 34.65 17.81
CA LEU A 148 -3.54 34.45 16.65
C LEU A 148 -3.99 33.27 15.76
N GLY A 149 -4.97 32.47 16.20
CA GLY A 149 -5.40 31.26 15.50
C GLY A 149 -4.31 30.19 15.42
N TYR A 150 -3.30 30.23 16.29
CA TYR A 150 -2.21 29.25 16.34
C TYR A 150 -2.57 28.10 17.29
N MET A 151 -2.32 26.86 16.87
CA MET A 151 -2.59 25.63 17.61
C MET A 151 -1.27 24.97 18.06
N PRO A 152 -0.83 25.20 19.31
CA PRO A 152 0.46 24.71 19.81
C PRO A 152 0.70 23.22 19.66
N LEU A 153 -0.27 22.38 20.06
CA LEU A 153 -0.11 20.92 20.04
C LEU A 153 -0.07 20.35 18.61
N ARG A 154 -0.47 21.15 17.61
CA ARG A 154 -0.41 20.81 16.18
C ARG A 154 0.77 21.47 15.47
N ASP A 155 1.44 22.43 16.11
CA ASP A 155 2.48 23.29 15.52
C ASP A 155 1.98 23.99 14.24
N ASP A 156 0.75 24.51 14.27
CA ASP A 156 0.05 24.94 13.05
C ASP A 156 -1.05 25.99 13.29
N TYR A 157 -1.46 26.73 12.24
CA TYR A 157 -2.54 27.72 12.32
C TYR A 157 -3.89 27.14 11.88
N GLU A 158 -4.99 27.63 12.44
CA GLU A 158 -6.36 27.34 11.96
C GLU A 158 -6.55 27.72 10.49
N ILE A 159 -5.97 28.86 10.10
CA ILE A 159 -5.97 29.37 8.74
C ILE A 159 -4.53 29.65 8.34
N GLU A 160 -4.04 28.93 7.33
CA GLU A 160 -2.68 29.15 6.84
C GLU A 160 -2.55 30.49 6.11
N TYR A 161 -1.37 31.09 6.21
CA TYR A 161 -1.04 32.29 5.45
C TYR A 161 -1.04 31.99 3.94
N ASP A 162 -1.72 32.82 3.16
CA ASP A 162 -1.82 32.71 1.70
C ASP A 162 -2.39 31.35 1.26
N GLN A 163 -3.68 31.16 1.54
CA GLN A 163 -4.40 29.88 1.37
C GLN A 163 -4.54 29.44 -0.10
N ASP A 164 -4.26 30.34 -1.04
CA ASP A 164 -4.28 30.07 -2.48
C ASP A 164 -2.90 29.63 -3.01
N ALA A 165 -1.90 29.41 -2.15
CA ALA A 165 -0.55 29.00 -2.58
C ALA A 165 -0.58 27.74 -3.44
N GLU A 166 -1.42 26.77 -3.07
CA GLU A 166 -1.60 25.50 -3.74
C GLU A 166 -2.10 25.67 -5.18
N THR A 167 -2.78 26.77 -5.50
CA THR A 167 -3.23 27.10 -6.87
C THR A 167 -2.05 27.27 -7.83
N LEU A 168 -0.86 27.64 -7.34
CA LEU A 168 0.34 27.77 -8.18
C LEU A 168 0.81 26.44 -8.76
N ILE A 169 0.48 25.32 -8.10
CA ILE A 169 0.93 23.99 -8.48
C ILE A 169 -0.21 23.05 -8.86
N SER A 170 -1.47 23.42 -8.60
CA SER A 170 -2.64 22.56 -8.82
C SER A 170 -2.84 22.14 -10.28
N GLY A 171 -2.45 22.99 -11.23
CA GLY A 171 -2.51 22.71 -12.67
C GLY A 171 -1.18 22.26 -13.28
N LEU A 172 -0.14 22.05 -12.48
CA LEU A 172 1.19 21.73 -12.99
C LEU A 172 1.28 20.26 -13.40
N SER A 173 1.49 19.98 -14.69
CA SER A 173 1.81 18.65 -15.20
C SER A 173 3.25 18.61 -15.71
N VAL A 174 3.94 17.48 -15.55
CA VAL A 174 5.29 17.26 -16.09
C VAL A 174 5.17 16.29 -17.25
N ASN A 175 5.55 16.72 -18.46
CA ASN A 175 5.51 15.88 -19.65
C ASN A 175 6.92 15.65 -20.20
N TYR A 176 7.11 14.56 -20.93
CA TYR A 176 8.42 14.18 -21.47
C TYR A 176 8.83 14.97 -22.71
N ASP A 177 7.86 15.62 -23.34
CA ASP A 177 7.97 16.44 -24.54
C ASP A 177 7.86 17.94 -24.26
N ASP A 178 7.92 18.35 -22.97
CA ASP A 178 7.96 19.77 -22.59
C ASP A 178 9.22 20.44 -23.17
N ASP A 179 9.04 21.56 -23.84
CA ASP A 179 10.16 22.37 -24.32
C ASP A 179 10.86 23.09 -23.15
N ASP A 180 12.13 23.49 -23.32
CA ASP A 180 12.94 24.16 -22.29
C ASP A 180 12.23 25.36 -21.64
N VAL A 181 11.47 26.12 -22.42
CA VAL A 181 10.70 27.28 -21.94
C VAL A 181 9.57 26.86 -21.00
N GLU A 182 8.89 25.75 -21.30
CA GLU A 182 7.81 25.22 -20.47
C GLU A 182 8.38 24.64 -19.17
N ILE A 183 9.52 23.95 -19.23
CA ILE A 183 10.22 23.44 -18.06
C ILE A 183 10.61 24.59 -17.12
N GLU A 184 11.21 25.67 -17.65
CA GLU A 184 11.59 26.84 -16.86
C GLU A 184 10.36 27.57 -16.28
N LEU A 185 9.26 27.68 -17.02
CA LEU A 185 8.02 28.23 -16.51
C LEU A 185 7.47 27.41 -15.32
N LYS A 186 7.51 26.07 -15.44
CA LYS A 186 7.06 25.17 -14.37
C LYS A 186 7.95 25.26 -13.15
N ARG A 187 9.27 25.33 -13.32
CA ARG A 187 10.23 25.58 -12.25
C ARG A 187 9.95 26.90 -11.53
N ALA A 188 9.67 27.97 -12.27
CA ALA A 188 9.34 29.26 -11.68
C ALA A 188 8.07 29.20 -10.80
N HIS A 189 7.03 28.47 -11.23
CA HIS A 189 5.82 28.26 -10.43
C HIS A 189 6.11 27.49 -9.14
N VAL A 190 6.91 26.42 -9.23
CA VAL A 190 7.36 25.65 -8.05
C VAL A 190 8.17 26.55 -7.11
N ASP A 191 9.09 27.36 -7.63
CA ASP A 191 9.87 28.30 -6.82
C ASP A 191 9.00 29.35 -6.12
N MET A 192 7.93 29.81 -6.76
CA MET A 192 6.94 30.69 -6.15
C MET A 192 6.23 30.00 -4.99
N TYR A 193 5.79 28.76 -5.18
CA TYR A 193 5.15 27.97 -4.14
C TYR A 193 6.08 27.70 -2.95
N VAL A 194 7.33 27.31 -3.22
CA VAL A 194 8.35 27.08 -2.17
C VAL A 194 8.61 28.33 -1.35
N ARG A 195 8.63 29.51 -1.97
CA ARG A 195 8.76 30.78 -1.25
C ARG A 195 7.58 31.03 -0.30
N LYS A 196 6.35 30.72 -0.71
CA LYS A 196 5.17 30.81 0.16
C LYS A 196 5.26 29.84 1.35
N LEU A 197 5.68 28.60 1.13
CA LEU A 197 5.89 27.61 2.21
C LEU A 197 6.96 28.05 3.21
N LYS A 198 8.07 28.63 2.75
CA LYS A 198 9.10 29.19 3.64
C LYS A 198 8.56 30.31 4.52
N GLU A 199 7.67 31.16 4.00
CA GLU A 199 7.03 32.21 4.79
C GLU A 199 6.04 31.64 5.82
N ARG A 200 5.26 30.60 5.46
CA ARG A 200 4.41 29.87 6.43
C ARG A 200 5.26 29.31 7.57
N GLN A 201 6.36 28.64 7.26
CA GLN A 201 7.28 28.12 8.28
C GLN A 201 7.91 29.22 9.13
N ARG A 202 8.32 30.35 8.52
CA ARG A 202 8.86 31.49 9.25
C ARG A 202 7.87 32.02 10.29
N ARG A 203 6.58 32.10 9.94
CA ARG A 203 5.51 32.53 10.86
C ARG A 203 5.30 31.56 12.00
N LYS A 204 5.30 30.25 11.72
CA LYS A 204 5.25 29.20 12.75
C LYS A 204 6.43 29.32 13.72
N ASN A 205 7.63 29.55 13.20
CA ASN A 205 8.82 29.76 14.04
C ASN A 205 8.68 31.01 14.92
N ILE A 206 8.20 32.13 14.37
CA ILE A 206 8.00 33.37 15.16
C ILE A 206 6.98 33.14 16.29
N ALA A 207 5.83 32.54 16.00
CA ALA A 207 4.82 32.24 17.01
C ALA A 207 5.24 31.15 18.00
N ARG A 208 6.35 30.45 17.72
CA ARG A 208 6.96 29.51 18.64
C ARG A 208 7.95 30.19 19.58
N ASP A 209 8.68 31.15 19.06
CA ASP A 209 9.76 31.82 19.77
C ASP A 209 9.28 33.04 20.60
N TYR A 210 8.10 33.59 20.27
CA TYR A 210 7.52 34.82 20.83
C TYR A 210 6.01 34.75 20.95
#